data_AF-A0A7C4KSC4-F1
#
_entry.id   AF-A0A7C4KSC4-F1
#
_cell.length_a   1.000
_cell.length_b   1.000
_cell.length_c   1.000
_cell.angle_alpha   90.00
_cell.angle_beta   90.00
_cell.angle_gamma   90.00
#
_symmetry.space_group_name_H-M   'P 1'
#
loop_
_entity.id
_entity.type
_entity.pdbx_description
1 polymer ?
#
loop_
_entity_poly.entity_id
_entity_poly.type
_entity_poly.pdbx_seq_one_letter_code
_entity_poly.pdbx_strand_id
1 'polypeptide(L)' 'MDTILFGSVTVQHAIIVLAVVVGGGILFGIIRSLGRSKDSPHVQAVRCGACDWEGRVSRYAGRCPRCNRPLGRQTARKA' A
#
# COMPACT_ATOMS: atom_id res chain seq x y z
N MET A 1 53.88 3.15 -16.23
CA MET A 1 53.43 2.44 -15.02
C MET A 1 52.21 3.20 -14.52
N ASP A 2 51.03 3.01 -15.12
CA ASP A 2 49.90 3.95 -14.91
C ASP A 2 48.55 3.24 -14.75
N THR A 3 48.51 1.91 -14.79
CA THR A 3 47.26 1.14 -14.76
C THR A 3 46.62 1.04 -13.37
N ILE A 4 47.38 1.27 -12.29
CA ILE A 4 46.88 1.15 -10.91
C ILE A 4 46.04 2.38 -10.50
N LEU A 5 46.36 3.56 -11.03
CA LEU A 5 45.63 4.81 -10.77
C LEU A 5 44.29 4.87 -11.52
N PHE A 6 44.23 4.34 -12.75
CA PHE A 6 42.94 4.21 -13.46
C PHE A 6 42.05 3.15 -12.81
N GLY A 7 42.65 2.03 -12.35
CA GLY A 7 41.93 0.96 -11.66
C GLY A 7 41.22 1.43 -10.40
N SER A 8 41.88 2.21 -9.54
CA SER A 8 41.28 2.72 -8.31
C SER A 8 40.13 3.71 -8.56
N VAL A 9 40.28 4.60 -9.54
CA VAL A 9 39.22 5.56 -9.93
C VAL A 9 38.00 4.83 -10.49
N THR A 10 38.18 3.85 -11.37
CA THR A 10 37.06 3.04 -11.86
C THR A 10 36.39 2.22 -10.77
N VAL A 11 37.14 1.68 -9.82
CA VAL A 11 36.59 0.89 -8.71
C VAL A 11 35.80 1.77 -7.74
N GLN A 12 36.30 2.98 -7.45
CA GLN A 12 35.60 3.91 -6.56
C GLN A 12 34.26 4.35 -7.16
N HIS A 13 34.22 4.67 -8.45
CA HIS A 13 32.97 4.97 -9.15
C HIS A 13 32.02 3.77 -9.19
N ALA A 14 32.52 2.55 -9.42
CA ALA A 14 31.69 1.35 -9.42
C ALA A 14 31.04 1.11 -8.04
N ILE A 15 31.77 1.32 -6.95
CA ILE A 15 31.25 1.17 -5.57
C ILE A 15 30.19 2.24 -5.28
N ILE A 16 30.40 3.49 -5.70
CA ILE A 16 29.43 4.58 -5.51
C ILE A 16 28.13 4.27 -6.28
N VAL A 17 28.24 3.85 -7.54
CA VAL A 17 27.06 3.48 -8.35
C VAL A 17 26.31 2.32 -7.70
N LEU A 18 27.02 1.28 -7.25
CA LEU A 18 26.43 0.15 -6.54
C LEU A 18 25.68 0.60 -5.27
N ALA A 19 26.31 1.47 -4.46
CA ALA A 19 25.72 1.99 -3.24
C ALA A 19 24.45 2.81 -3.51
N VAL A 20 24.44 3.63 -4.57
CA VAL A 20 23.27 4.41 -4.99
C VAL A 20 22.15 3.51 -5.48
N VAL A 21 22.46 2.48 -6.28
CA VAL A 21 21.47 1.52 -6.78
C VAL A 21 20.85 0.73 -5.63
N VAL A 22 21.67 0.20 -4.73
CA VAL A 22 21.19 -0.58 -3.57
C VAL A 22 20.41 0.31 -2.60
N GLY A 23 20.96 1.47 -2.23
CA GLY A 23 20.29 2.42 -1.33
C GLY A 23 18.98 2.95 -1.91
N GLY A 24 18.98 3.31 -3.20
CA GLY A 24 17.79 3.75 -3.92
C GLY A 24 16.74 2.65 -4.04
N GLY A 25 17.13 1.40 -4.30
CA GLY A 25 16.23 0.25 -4.35
C GLY A 25 15.54 -0.02 -3.01
N ILE A 26 16.27 0.09 -1.89
CA ILE A 26 15.72 -0.08 -0.55
C ILE A 26 14.72 1.05 -0.23
N LEU A 27 15.10 2.31 -0.48
CA LEU A 27 14.23 3.47 -0.29
C LEU A 27 12.95 3.34 -1.12
N PHE A 28 13.08 2.97 -2.41
CA PHE A 28 11.94 2.75 -3.29
C PHE A 28 11.02 1.62 -2.79
N GLY A 29 11.60 0.52 -2.28
CA GLY A 29 10.86 -0.59 -1.68
C GLY A 29 10.03 -0.16 -0.47
N ILE A 30 10.61 0.66 0.42
CA ILE A 30 9.94 1.20 1.60
C ILE A 30 8.77 2.12 1.19
N ILE A 31 9.03 3.07 0.28
CA ILE A 31 8.00 3.99 -0.23
C ILE A 31 6.85 3.21 -0.89
N ARG A 32 7.16 2.19 -1.69
CA ARG A 32 6.16 1.33 -2.33
C ARG A 32 5.38 0.49 -1.31
N SER A 33 6.01 0.09 -0.21
CA SER A 33 5.34 -0.64 0.87
C SER A 33 4.38 0.24 1.67
N LEU A 34 4.71 1.52 1.87
CA LEU A 34 3.85 2.48 2.57
C LEU A 34 2.60 2.85 1.75
N GLY A 35 2.75 2.97 0.42
CA GLY A 35 1.63 3.25 -0.48
C GLY A 35 0.63 2.11 -0.63
N ARG A 36 1.02 0.87 -0.28
CA ARG A 36 0.08 -0.25 -0.12
C ARG A 36 -0.54 -0.18 1.27
N SER A 37 -1.43 0.79 1.47
CA SER A 37 -2.40 0.67 2.56
C SER A 37 -3.10 -0.67 2.40
N LYS A 38 -2.87 -1.56 3.36
CA LYS A 38 -3.65 -2.78 3.52
C LYS A 38 -5.10 -2.35 3.61
N ASP A 39 -5.85 -2.49 2.52
CA ASP A 39 -7.30 -2.57 2.60
C ASP A 39 -7.59 -3.74 3.52
N SER A 40 -7.84 -3.44 4.79
CA SER A 40 -8.20 -4.44 5.79
C SER A 40 -9.40 -5.20 5.23
N PRO A 41 -9.29 -6.50 4.93
CA PRO A 41 -10.31 -7.24 4.18
C PRO A 41 -11.66 -7.31 4.91
N HIS A 42 -11.66 -6.89 6.18
CA HIS A 42 -12.80 -6.88 7.06
C HIS A 42 -13.54 -5.56 7.12
N VAL A 43 -13.04 -4.48 6.50
CA VAL A 43 -13.64 -3.14 6.57
C VAL A 43 -13.95 -2.64 5.16
N GLN A 44 -15.17 -2.14 4.96
CA GLN A 44 -15.61 -1.52 3.72
C GLN A 44 -16.20 -0.14 4.00
N ALA A 45 -15.92 0.82 3.12
CA ALA A 45 -16.61 2.10 3.13
C ALA A 45 -17.99 1.91 2.51
N VAL A 46 -19.04 2.31 3.23
CA VAL A 46 -20.42 2.19 2.76
C VAL A 46 -21.15 3.50 3.00
N ARG A 47 -21.97 3.90 2.02
CA ARG A 47 -22.93 4.98 2.14
C ARG A 47 -24.35 4.42 2.22
N CYS A 48 -25.09 4.81 3.25
CA CYS A 48 -26.47 4.41 3.44
C CYS A 48 -27.39 5.24 2.53
N GLY A 49 -28.09 4.60 1.60
CA GLY A 49 -29.03 5.28 0.70
C GLY A 49 -30.34 5.78 1.34
N ALA A 50 -30.51 5.63 2.66
CA ALA A 50 -31.72 6.04 3.37
C ALA A 50 -31.54 7.24 4.31
N CYS A 51 -30.36 7.38 4.91
CA CYS A 51 -30.08 8.46 5.87
C CYS A 51 -28.76 9.18 5.55
N ASP A 52 -28.22 8.97 4.35
CA ASP A 52 -26.95 9.53 3.84
C ASP A 52 -25.74 9.37 4.77
N TRP A 53 -25.79 8.38 5.66
CA TRP A 53 -24.68 8.10 6.55
C TRP A 53 -23.54 7.45 5.76
N GLU A 54 -22.34 8.00 5.90
CA GLU A 54 -21.12 7.46 5.30
C GLU A 54 -20.13 7.09 6.40
N GLY A 55 -19.52 5.92 6.28
CA GLY A 55 -18.53 5.47 7.22
C GLY A 55 -17.92 4.13 6.85
N ARG A 56 -17.00 3.69 7.69
CA ARG A 56 -16.35 2.38 7.57
C ARG A 56 -17.08 1.39 8.45
N VAL A 57 -17.62 0.35 7.84
CA VAL A 57 -18.28 -0.75 8.55
C VAL A 57 -17.56 -2.05 8.26
N SER A 58 -17.79 -3.05 9.11
CA SER A 58 -17.35 -4.40 8.79
C SER A 58 -17.99 -4.88 7.48
N ARG A 59 -17.29 -5.69 6.69
CA ARG A 59 -17.86 -6.38 5.52
C ARG A 59 -19.10 -7.22 5.87
N TYR A 60 -19.20 -7.66 7.13
CA TYR A 60 -20.33 -8.42 7.66
C TYR A 60 -21.49 -7.54 8.18
N ALA A 61 -21.33 -6.21 8.21
CA ALA A 61 -22.36 -5.32 8.72
C ALA A 61 -23.57 -5.28 7.77
N GLY A 62 -24.66 -5.93 8.20
CA GLY A 62 -25.95 -5.98 7.49
C GLY A 62 -26.75 -4.68 7.53
N ARG A 63 -26.52 -3.82 8.52
CA ARG A 63 -27.38 -2.69 8.83
C ARG A 63 -26.60 -1.41 9.09
N CYS A 64 -27.23 -0.29 8.76
CA CYS A 64 -26.70 1.03 9.04
C CYS A 64 -26.75 1.32 10.55
N PRO A 65 -25.67 1.82 11.18
CA PRO A 65 -25.66 2.14 12.61
C PRO A 65 -26.57 3.32 12.99
N ARG A 66 -26.95 4.16 12.02
CA ARG A 66 -27.74 5.38 12.26
C ARG A 66 -29.24 5.15 12.12
N CYS A 67 -29.67 4.47 11.05
CA CYS A 67 -31.09 4.27 10.75
C CYS A 67 -31.53 2.79 10.79
N ASN A 68 -30.63 1.87 11.12
CA ASN A 68 -30.86 0.43 11.19
C ASN A 68 -31.43 -0.22 9.90
N ARG A 69 -31.40 0.49 8.76
CA ARG A 69 -31.80 -0.05 7.46
C ARG A 69 -30.71 -0.94 6.86
N PRO A 70 -31.08 -1.90 5.99
CA PRO A 70 -30.11 -2.76 5.33
C PRO A 70 -29.16 -1.93 4.44
N LEU A 71 -27.86 -2.15 4.61
CA LEU A 71 -26.85 -1.64 3.68
C LEU A 71 -26.92 -2.56 2.44
N GLY A 72 -27.17 -1.98 1.27
CA GLY A 72 -27.56 -2.70 0.03
C GLY A 72 -26.60 -3.83 -0.39
N ARG A 73 -27.08 -4.66 -1.34
CA ARG A 73 -26.49 -5.91 -1.89
C ARG A 73 -25.16 -6.33 -1.24
N GLN A 74 -25.28 -6.93 -0.08
CA GLN A 74 -24.27 -7.86 0.40
C GLN A 74 -24.23 -9.04 -0.60
N THR A 75 -23.23 -9.07 -1.48
CA THR A 75 -22.76 -10.33 -2.05
C THR A 75 -22.01 -11.10 -0.97
N ALA A 76 -22.69 -11.37 0.15
CA ALA A 76 -22.34 -12.49 1.01
C ALA A 76 -22.83 -13.73 0.27
N ARG A 77 -21.95 -14.23 -0.62
CA ARG A 77 -22.11 -15.52 -1.29
C ARG A 77 -22.22 -16.55 -0.16
N LYS A 78 -23.44 -17.01 0.13
CA LYS A 78 -23.68 -18.19 0.95
C LYS A 78 -23.07 -19.38 0.20
N ALA A 79 -22.14 -20.08 0.83
CA ALA A 79 -21.93 -21.50 0.59
C ALA A 79 -22.64 -22.22 1.74
#